data_AF-A0A166DZ14-F1
#
_entry.id   AF-A0A166DZ14-F1
#
_cell.length_a   1.000
_cell.length_b   1.000
_cell.length_c   1.000
_cell.angle_alpha   90.00
_cell.angle_beta   90.00
_cell.angle_gamma   90.00
#
_symmetry.space_group_name_H-M   'P 1'
#
loop_
_entity.id
_entity.type
_entity.pdbx_description
1 polymer ?
#
loop_
_entity_poly.entity_id
_entity_poly.type
_entity_poly.pdbx_seq_one_letter_code
_entity_poly.pdbx_strand_id
1 'polypeptide(L)'
;MKPSERLKQARKAAGYKKATEAAHSMGINRVTYIAHENGNRGIGPEAAQKYANAFSVSAEWLLYGTEPTQANSPKPGSPDTAELVKTLLTNSTRPESNKLDRGLFLRSLEEAQKLESSLLGGYGSIEDLMTLTETIYKVALKRKEDTPTE
;
A
#
# COMPACT_ATOMS: atom_id res chain seq x y z
N MET A 1 -0.27 30.24 -3.95
CA MET A 1 -1.21 29.13 -3.68
C MET A 1 -1.45 29.03 -2.19
N LYS A 2 -2.69 28.88 -1.74
CA LYS A 2 -3.07 28.69 -0.33
C LYS A 2 -3.00 27.20 0.06
N PRO A 3 -2.92 26.86 1.36
CA PRO A 3 -2.93 25.46 1.82
C PRO A 3 -4.14 24.66 1.33
N SER A 4 -5.31 25.29 1.30
CA SER A 4 -6.56 24.70 0.80
C SER A 4 -6.48 24.30 -0.69
N GLU A 5 -5.86 25.16 -1.50
CA GLU A 5 -5.64 24.87 -2.93
C GLU A 5 -4.63 23.73 -3.11
N ARG A 6 -3.54 23.72 -2.33
CA ARG A 6 -2.55 22.64 -2.33
C ARG A 6 -3.17 21.30 -1.92
N LEU A 7 -4.03 21.31 -0.90
CA LEU A 7 -4.79 20.14 -0.48
C LEU A 7 -5.67 19.60 -1.63
N LYS A 8 -6.38 20.49 -2.33
CA LYS A 8 -7.20 20.12 -3.49
C LYS A 8 -6.36 19.55 -4.64
N GLN A 9 -5.17 20.10 -4.87
CA GLN A 9 -4.23 19.58 -5.86
C GLN A 9 -3.73 18.18 -5.49
N ALA A 10 -3.29 17.99 -4.24
CA ALA A 10 -2.82 16.70 -3.75
C ALA A 10 -3.91 15.62 -3.85
N ARG A 11 -5.15 15.95 -3.49
CA ARG A 11 -6.30 15.04 -3.63
C ARG A 11 -6.49 14.58 -5.07
N LYS A 12 -6.47 15.51 -6.03
CA LYS A 12 -6.64 15.20 -7.45
C LYS A 12 -5.49 14.35 -7.99
N ALA A 13 -4.25 14.66 -7.59
CA ALA A 13 -3.07 13.90 -7.96
C ALA A 13 -3.11 12.46 -7.40
N ALA A 14 -3.69 12.28 -6.22
CA ALA A 14 -3.95 10.97 -5.62
C ALA A 14 -5.16 10.23 -6.25
N GLY A 15 -5.80 10.76 -7.29
CA GLY A 15 -6.85 10.09 -8.05
C GLY A 15 -8.28 10.26 -7.52
N TYR A 16 -8.48 10.98 -6.42
CA TYR A 16 -9.82 11.19 -5.86
C TYR A 16 -10.57 12.29 -6.61
N LYS A 17 -11.71 11.96 -7.20
CA LYS A 17 -12.55 12.93 -7.94
C LYS A 17 -13.29 13.85 -6.99
N LYS A 18 -13.81 13.31 -5.88
CA LYS A 18 -14.60 14.06 -4.89
C LYS A 18 -13.86 14.19 -3.55
N ALA A 19 -14.04 15.33 -2.90
CA ALA A 19 -13.52 15.56 -1.54
C ALA A 19 -14.10 14.57 -0.51
N THR A 20 -15.33 14.12 -0.73
CA THR A 20 -16.01 13.14 0.13
C THR A 20 -15.37 11.76 0.06
N GLU A 21 -14.91 11.34 -1.12
CA GLU A 21 -14.22 10.06 -1.34
C GLU A 21 -12.87 10.06 -0.62
N ALA A 22 -12.12 11.16 -0.75
CA ALA A 22 -10.85 11.33 -0.06
C ALA A 22 -11.03 11.33 1.48
N ALA A 23 -12.04 12.03 1.99
CA ALA A 23 -12.31 12.03 3.43
C ALA A 23 -12.63 10.62 3.95
N HIS A 24 -13.41 9.84 3.18
CA HIS A 24 -13.77 8.48 3.55
C HIS A 24 -12.54 7.54 3.52
N SER A 25 -11.70 7.61 2.48
CA SER A 25 -10.51 6.75 2.38
C SER A 25 -9.48 7.01 3.49
N MET A 26 -9.43 8.23 4.02
CA MET A 26 -8.57 8.59 5.14
C MET A 26 -9.19 8.35 6.52
N GLY A 27 -10.48 7.98 6.61
CA GLY A 27 -11.20 7.89 7.88
C GLY A 27 -11.39 9.25 8.59
N ILE A 28 -11.40 10.36 7.84
CA ILE A 28 -11.54 11.71 8.39
C ILE A 28 -12.99 12.19 8.25
N ASN A 29 -13.46 12.99 9.22
CA ASN A 29 -14.77 13.61 9.12
C ASN A 29 -14.90 14.43 7.82
N ARG A 30 -15.90 14.06 7.01
CA ARG A 30 -16.21 14.68 5.70
C ARG A 30 -16.35 16.20 5.78
N VAL A 31 -17.07 16.71 6.78
CA VAL A 31 -17.32 18.14 6.96
C VAL A 31 -16.01 18.87 7.26
N THR A 32 -15.18 18.28 8.14
CA THR A 32 -13.86 18.83 8.48
C THR A 32 -12.95 18.91 7.26
N TYR A 33 -12.85 17.81 6.49
CA TYR A 33 -12.03 17.79 5.29
C TYR A 33 -12.47 18.82 4.25
N ILE A 34 -13.77 18.89 3.96
CA ILE A 34 -14.33 19.86 3.01
C ILE A 34 -14.08 21.30 3.49
N ALA A 35 -14.23 21.59 4.78
CA ALA A 35 -13.95 22.91 5.32
C ALA A 35 -12.48 23.34 5.14
N HIS A 36 -11.54 22.40 5.27
CA HIS A 36 -10.12 22.64 5.00
C HIS A 36 -9.84 22.81 3.50
N GLU A 37 -10.40 21.96 2.64
CA GLU A 37 -10.19 22.05 1.17
C GLU A 37 -10.83 23.32 0.57
N ASN A 38 -11.98 23.75 1.09
CA ASN A 38 -12.63 24.99 0.67
C ASN A 38 -11.96 26.24 1.27
N GLY A 39 -11.08 26.07 2.27
CA GLY A 39 -10.44 27.18 2.97
C GLY A 39 -11.32 27.91 3.97
N ASN A 40 -12.49 27.35 4.32
CA ASN A 40 -13.36 27.86 5.39
C ASN A 40 -12.70 27.73 6.78
N ARG A 41 -11.80 26.77 6.93
CA ARG A 41 -10.98 26.56 8.14
C ARG A 41 -9.51 26.40 7.74
N GLY A 42 -8.62 26.97 8.54
CA GLY A 42 -7.18 26.79 8.38
C GLY A 42 -6.77 25.33 8.63
N ILE A 43 -5.71 24.89 7.96
CA ILE A 43 -5.14 23.56 8.15
C ILE A 43 -4.06 23.65 9.23
N GLY A 44 -4.29 23.00 10.37
CA GLY A 44 -3.27 22.86 11.42
C GLY A 44 -2.23 21.79 11.08
N PRO A 45 -1.09 21.75 11.79
CA PRO A 45 0.00 20.80 11.54
C PRO A 45 -0.42 19.34 11.64
N GLU A 46 -1.26 18.98 12.62
CA GLU A 46 -1.76 17.61 12.76
C GLU A 46 -2.64 17.18 11.57
N ALA A 47 -3.52 18.07 11.12
CA ALA A 47 -4.36 17.82 9.95
C ALA A 47 -3.52 17.74 8.67
N ALA A 48 -2.52 18.62 8.53
CA ALA A 48 -1.60 18.59 7.41
C ALA A 48 -0.84 17.26 7.33
N GLN A 49 -0.36 16.72 8.45
CA GLN A 49 0.32 15.44 8.48
C GLN A 49 -0.59 14.27 8.04
N LYS A 50 -1.84 14.27 8.49
CA LYS A 50 -2.84 13.27 8.07
C LYS A 50 -3.07 13.31 6.55
N TYR A 51 -3.22 14.51 5.98
CA TYR A 51 -3.40 14.68 4.54
C TYR A 51 -2.14 14.35 3.73
N ALA A 52 -0.97 14.74 4.25
CA ALA A 52 0.33 14.46 3.66
C ALA A 52 0.55 12.95 3.50
N ASN A 53 0.31 12.19 4.57
CA ASN A 53 0.44 10.73 4.54
C ASN A 53 -0.52 10.08 3.53
N ALA A 54 -1.77 10.54 3.51
CA ALA A 54 -2.80 9.97 2.64
C ALA A 54 -2.58 10.25 1.15
N PHE A 55 -2.00 11.41 0.81
CA PHE A 55 -1.78 11.82 -0.58
C PHE A 55 -0.32 11.69 -1.02
N SER A 56 0.55 11.14 -0.16
CA SER A 56 1.99 10.99 -0.41
C SER A 56 2.66 12.31 -0.81
N VAL A 57 2.35 13.39 -0.08
CA VAL A 57 2.99 14.71 -0.21
C VAL A 57 3.62 15.13 1.12
N SER A 58 4.45 16.18 1.14
CA SER A 58 4.98 16.73 2.39
C SER A 58 3.93 17.59 3.12
N ALA A 59 3.87 17.47 4.45
CA ALA A 59 3.06 18.36 5.29
C ALA A 59 3.55 19.81 5.23
N GLU A 60 4.86 20.04 5.11
CA GLU A 60 5.46 21.35 4.93
C GLU A 60 5.09 21.96 3.59
N TRP A 61 5.14 21.16 2.52
CA TRP A 61 4.65 21.59 1.22
C TRP A 61 3.16 21.98 1.30
N LEU A 62 2.34 21.17 1.97
CA LEU A 62 0.92 21.43 2.10
C LEU A 62 0.65 22.75 2.86
N LEU A 63 1.35 23.01 3.96
CA LEU A 63 1.15 24.21 4.78
C LEU A 63 1.82 25.45 4.19
N TYR A 64 3.07 25.36 3.79
CA TYR A 64 3.91 26.52 3.48
C TYR A 64 4.21 26.64 1.99
N GLY A 65 3.99 25.59 1.20
CA GLY A 65 4.31 25.57 -0.23
C GLY A 65 5.81 25.47 -0.50
N THR A 66 6.60 25.08 0.50
CA THR A 66 8.02 24.79 0.33
C THR A 66 8.18 23.51 -0.48
N GLU A 67 9.02 23.57 -1.52
CA GLU A 67 9.46 22.37 -2.25
C GLU A 67 9.96 21.33 -1.24
N PRO A 68 9.70 20.03 -1.46
CA PRO A 68 10.16 19.00 -0.55
C PRO A 68 11.68 19.03 -0.48
N THR A 69 12.24 19.56 0.61
CA THR A 69 13.57 19.14 1.03
C THR A 69 13.46 17.64 1.23
N GLN A 70 14.20 16.85 0.44
CA GLN A 70 14.07 15.39 0.39
C GLN A 70 14.22 14.77 1.79
N ALA A 71 13.10 14.62 2.50
CA ALA A 71 13.03 13.94 3.78
C ALA A 71 12.45 12.55 3.54
N ASN A 72 13.33 11.65 3.10
CA ASN A 72 13.35 10.21 3.36
C ASN A 72 11.99 9.53 3.58
N SER A 73 11.21 9.33 2.52
CA SER A 73 10.23 8.23 2.47
C SER A 73 10.34 7.57 1.10
N PRO A 74 10.83 6.32 1.01
CA PRO A 74 10.96 5.63 -0.26
C PRO A 74 9.59 5.51 -0.93
N LYS A 75 9.45 6.11 -2.12
CA LYS A 75 8.23 5.97 -2.93
C LYS A 75 8.17 4.54 -3.50
N PRO A 76 7.06 3.81 -3.36
CA PRO A 76 6.93 2.47 -3.94
C PRO A 76 7.21 2.49 -5.44
N GLY A 77 8.17 1.68 -5.92
CA GLY A 77 8.57 1.60 -7.33
C GLY A 77 9.68 2.55 -7.76
N SER A 78 10.30 3.29 -6.83
CA SER A 78 11.52 4.05 -7.09
C SER A 78 12.76 3.12 -7.17
N PRO A 79 13.83 3.54 -7.87
CA PRO A 79 15.13 2.86 -7.83
C PRO A 79 15.58 2.57 -6.39
N ASP A 80 15.33 3.50 -5.48
CA ASP A 80 15.65 3.39 -4.05
C ASP A 80 14.89 2.23 -3.38
N THR A 81 13.62 1.99 -3.73
CA THR A 81 12.89 0.81 -3.23
C THR A 81 13.44 -0.50 -3.77
N ALA A 82 13.89 -0.54 -5.02
CA ALA A 82 14.51 -1.75 -5.59
C ALA A 82 15.86 -2.05 -4.92
N GLU A 83 16.65 -1.02 -4.64
CA GLU A 83 17.92 -1.10 -3.91
C GLU A 83 17.69 -1.63 -2.49
N LEU A 84 16.72 -1.04 -1.76
CA LEU A 84 16.35 -1.46 -0.40
C LEU A 84 15.86 -2.92 -0.36
N VAL A 85 15.04 -3.33 -1.33
CA VAL A 85 14.57 -4.73 -1.44
C VAL A 85 15.76 -5.65 -1.69
N LYS A 86 16.69 -5.31 -2.58
CA LYS A 86 17.91 -6.10 -2.79
C LYS A 86 18.73 -6.22 -1.51
N THR A 87 18.97 -5.11 -0.80
CA THR A 87 19.73 -5.11 0.46
C THR A 87 19.06 -5.98 1.53
N LEU A 88 17.73 -5.92 1.66
CA LEU A 88 16.97 -6.76 2.60
C LEU A 88 17.00 -8.24 2.22
N LEU A 89 17.00 -8.56 0.92
CA LEU A 89 17.11 -9.95 0.44
C LEU A 89 18.53 -10.51 0.65
N THR A 90 19.57 -9.70 0.47
CA THR A 90 20.97 -10.12 0.64
C THR A 90 21.41 -10.20 2.10
N ASN A 91 20.89 -9.32 2.96
CA ASN A 91 21.26 -9.23 4.39
C ASN A 91 20.20 -9.84 5.30
N SER A 92 19.32 -10.70 4.78
CA SER A 92 18.23 -11.28 5.56
C SER A 92 18.81 -12.19 6.67
N THR A 93 18.99 -11.64 7.86
CA THR A 93 19.29 -12.37 9.10
C THR A 93 18.03 -13.01 9.68
N ARG A 94 16.98 -13.19 8.87
CA ARG A 94 15.71 -13.78 9.31
C ARG A 94 16.04 -15.17 9.87
N PRO A 95 15.80 -15.41 11.17
CA PRO A 95 15.96 -16.75 11.69
C PRO A 95 15.08 -17.69 10.86
N GLU A 96 15.61 -18.86 10.48
CA GLU A 96 14.91 -19.99 9.84
C GLU A 96 13.79 -20.57 10.74
N SER A 97 13.12 -19.73 11.53
CA SER A 97 12.05 -20.12 12.45
C SER A 97 10.70 -20.00 11.74
N ASN A 98 10.51 -20.86 10.74
CA ASN A 98 9.31 -21.69 10.52
C ASN A 98 9.57 -22.44 9.20
N LYS A 99 9.36 -23.76 9.17
CA LYS A 99 9.61 -24.67 8.02
C LYS A 99 8.63 -24.43 6.85
N LEU A 100 8.47 -23.19 6.41
CA LEU A 100 7.73 -22.86 5.21
C LEU A 100 8.55 -23.34 4.01
N ASP A 101 8.00 -24.30 3.25
CA ASP A 101 8.60 -24.66 1.97
C ASP A 101 8.39 -23.50 1.00
N ARG A 102 9.40 -22.61 0.95
CA ARG A 102 9.35 -21.37 0.17
C ARG A 102 9.11 -21.63 -1.31
N GLY A 103 9.70 -22.70 -1.86
CA GLY A 103 9.50 -23.07 -3.26
C GLY A 103 8.07 -23.49 -3.53
N LEU A 104 7.50 -24.31 -2.64
CA LEU A 104 6.12 -24.76 -2.74
C LEU A 104 5.14 -23.59 -2.57
N PHE A 105 5.38 -22.70 -1.60
CA PHE A 105 4.55 -21.51 -1.36
C PHE A 105 4.51 -20.57 -2.58
N LEU A 106 5.67 -20.29 -3.19
CA LEU A 106 5.72 -19.43 -4.37
C LEU A 106 4.95 -20.02 -5.56
N ARG A 107 5.03 -21.34 -5.77
CA ARG A 107 4.21 -22.02 -6.79
C ARG A 107 2.72 -21.92 -6.49
N SER A 108 2.33 -22.08 -5.22
CA SER A 108 0.93 -21.92 -4.80
C SER A 108 0.41 -20.51 -5.02
N LEU A 109 1.25 -19.48 -4.83
CA LEU A 109 0.90 -18.09 -5.11
C LEU A 109 0.69 -17.85 -6.62
N GLU A 110 1.60 -18.35 -7.46
CA GLU A 110 1.43 -18.26 -8.93
C GLU A 110 0.15 -18.96 -9.40
N GLU A 111 -0.18 -20.11 -8.81
CA GLU A 111 -1.41 -20.85 -9.10
C GLU A 111 -2.65 -20.07 -8.65
N ALA A 112 -2.62 -19.50 -7.43
CA ALA A 112 -3.69 -18.65 -6.91
C ALA A 112 -3.95 -17.44 -7.83
N GLN A 113 -2.90 -16.75 -8.29
CA GLN A 113 -3.03 -15.60 -9.20
C GLN A 113 -3.69 -15.99 -10.54
N LYS A 114 -3.32 -17.14 -11.11
CA LYS A 114 -3.94 -17.64 -12.34
C LYS A 114 -5.41 -18.00 -12.13
N LEU A 115 -5.71 -18.66 -11.01
CA LEU A 115 -7.05 -19.10 -10.66
C LEU A 115 -7.99 -17.90 -10.42
N GLU A 116 -7.51 -16.91 -9.67
CA GLU A 116 -8.21 -15.66 -9.40
C GLU A 116 -8.51 -14.89 -10.70
N SER A 117 -7.49 -14.71 -11.56
CA SER A 117 -7.66 -14.07 -12.86
C SER A 117 -8.68 -14.79 -13.75
N SER A 118 -8.75 -16.12 -13.67
CA SER A 118 -9.70 -16.93 -14.45
C SER A 118 -11.12 -16.88 -13.90
N LEU A 119 -11.31 -16.76 -12.58
CA LEU A 119 -12.62 -16.79 -11.92
C LEU A 119 -13.31 -15.42 -11.92
N LEU A 120 -12.54 -14.35 -11.75
CA LEU A 120 -13.09 -13.00 -11.55
C LEU A 120 -12.96 -12.09 -12.78
N GLY A 121 -12.29 -12.53 -13.85
CA GLY A 121 -11.97 -11.68 -15.00
C GLY A 121 -11.04 -10.50 -14.63
N GLY A 122 -10.34 -10.60 -13.50
CA GLY A 122 -9.47 -9.58 -12.90
C GLY A 122 -8.87 -10.08 -11.57
N TYR A 123 -8.14 -9.21 -10.88
CA TYR A 123 -7.60 -9.50 -9.54
C TYR A 123 -8.64 -9.18 -8.46
N GLY A 124 -8.87 -10.12 -7.54
CA GLY A 124 -9.74 -9.95 -6.38
C GLY A 124 -9.07 -9.11 -5.28
N SER A 125 -9.58 -9.19 -4.06
CA SER A 125 -8.90 -8.52 -2.93
C SER A 125 -7.60 -9.25 -2.59
N ILE A 126 -6.62 -8.53 -2.02
CA ILE A 126 -5.38 -9.16 -1.51
C ILE A 126 -5.70 -10.24 -0.48
N GLU A 127 -6.77 -10.07 0.30
CA GLU A 127 -7.24 -11.06 1.28
C GLU A 127 -7.70 -12.37 0.63
N ASP A 128 -8.45 -12.27 -0.47
CA ASP A 128 -8.90 -13.43 -1.25
C ASP A 128 -7.70 -14.17 -1.87
N LEU A 129 -6.78 -13.43 -2.50
CA LEU A 129 -5.56 -13.98 -3.08
C LEU A 129 -4.71 -14.72 -2.04
N MET A 130 -4.55 -14.13 -0.85
CA MET A 130 -3.77 -14.74 0.22
C MET A 130 -4.44 -15.99 0.78
N THR A 131 -5.77 -15.98 0.90
CA THR A 131 -6.56 -17.14 1.33
C THR A 131 -6.48 -18.29 0.32
N LEU A 132 -6.57 -17.99 -0.98
CA LEU A 132 -6.35 -18.96 -2.06
C LEU A 132 -4.94 -19.54 -2.03
N THR A 133 -3.93 -18.67 -1.89
CA THR A 133 -2.52 -19.07 -1.81
C THR A 133 -2.28 -20.02 -0.65
N GLU A 134 -2.79 -19.69 0.54
CA GLU A 134 -2.66 -20.52 1.73
C GLU A 134 -3.36 -21.88 1.56
N THR A 135 -4.54 -21.89 0.93
CA THR A 135 -5.31 -23.12 0.66
C THR A 135 -4.55 -24.05 -0.29
N ILE A 136 -4.06 -23.52 -1.41
CA ILE A 136 -3.28 -24.29 -2.39
C ILE A 136 -2.00 -24.82 -1.75
N TYR A 137 -1.31 -23.99 -0.97
CA TYR A 137 -0.09 -24.38 -0.26
C TYR A 137 -0.34 -25.55 0.70
N LYS A 138 -1.38 -25.47 1.54
CA LYS A 138 -1.72 -26.56 2.49
C LYS A 138 -2.05 -27.86 1.79
N VAL A 139 -2.79 -27.81 0.68
CA VAL A 139 -3.10 -29.00 -0.13
C VAL A 139 -1.83 -29.59 -0.75
N ALA A 140 -0.96 -28.75 -1.31
CA ALA A 140 0.28 -29.19 -1.92
C ALA A 140 1.26 -29.77 -0.89
N LEU A 141 1.32 -29.17 0.30
CA LEU A 141 2.14 -29.64 1.41
C LEU A 141 1.69 -31.03 1.87
N LYS A 142 0.37 -31.22 2.07
CA LYS A 142 -0.20 -32.51 2.43
C LYS A 142 0.11 -33.59 1.38
N ARG A 143 -0.04 -33.28 0.08
CA ARG A 143 0.30 -34.20 -1.01
C ARG A 143 1.78 -34.62 -0.99
N LYS A 144 2.68 -33.67 -0.70
CA LYS A 144 4.11 -33.91 -0.59
C LYS A 144 4.47 -34.79 0.61
N GLU A 145 3.77 -34.64 1.73
CA GLU A 145 3.93 -35.50 2.91
C GLU A 145 3.38 -36.92 2.67
N ASP A 146 2.31 -37.04 1.88
CA ASP A 146 1.66 -38.30 1.55
C ASP A 146 2.37 -39.09 0.44
N THR A 147 3.40 -38.53 -0.23
CA THR A 147 4.17 -39.25 -1.26
C THR A 147 5.35 -39.99 -0.62
N PRO A 148 5.40 -41.34 -0.65
CA PRO A 148 6.56 -42.08 -0.15
C PRO A 148 7.80 -41.70 -0.94
N THR A 149 8.89 -41.40 -0.24
CA THR A 149 10.20 -41.23 -0.88
C THR A 149 10.66 -42.62 -1.32
N GLU A 150 10.65 -42.90 -2.62
CA GLU A 150 11.28 -44.09 -3.22
C GLU A 150 12.80 -44.07 -3.05
#